data_AF-A0A1C5KKH0-F1
#
_entry.id   AF-A0A1C5KKH0-F1
#
_cell.length_a   1.000
_cell.length_b   1.000
_cell.length_c   1.000
_cell.angle_alpha   90.00
_cell.angle_beta   90.00
_cell.angle_gamma   90.00
#
_symmetry.space_group_name_H-M   'P 1'
#
loop_
_entity.id
_entity.type
_entity.pdbx_description
1 polymer ?
#
loop_
_entity_poly.entity_id
_entity_poly.type
_entity_poly.pdbx_seq_one_letter_code
_entity_poly.pdbx_strand_id
1 'polypeptide(L)'
;MKLILILGVAFLLLFLLERGYRRFWSRDLHVEVHFQSYPAREGEEACLTEIIENRKILPIPMLQVEFLLDRSLGIDEEENASLSDRLYKRDVFSVSFYQKISRTIPLKCRKRGYYHIGEANLVARGLQMEKNYYKDLPQDTFLYVYPGDVPIDRLKLPMHRLGGLLEGRRGMVEDPFAFAGMREYDGTDSMNRINWKASARSGNLMVNLQNSTYSPRVACFVDVEDVTMWKHMEIHEEAIRLAASLLRSVLKKGIPASLYTNGEDLLSGSLVQVPEGSGRGQTEKVNRSLSRLDLNAKKRPGPIYSELLKAEQELTGTQQVVVLITENQSRELQDTVRKMAAKGASFLWLGVFYKKEGWSGPNIHGVDYLKWEVEHEG
;
A
#
# COMPACT_ATOMS: atom_id res chain seq x y z
N MET A 1 -13.71 19.99 71.29
CA MET A 1 -14.83 20.50 70.46
C MET A 1 -14.36 21.23 69.19
N LYS A 2 -13.48 22.25 69.26
CA LYS A 2 -12.98 22.98 68.07
C LYS A 2 -12.31 22.09 67.00
N LEU A 3 -11.47 21.14 67.42
CA LEU A 3 -10.82 20.15 66.53
C LEU A 3 -11.82 19.28 65.76
N ILE A 4 -12.87 18.80 66.43
CA ILE A 4 -13.92 17.96 65.80
C ILE A 4 -14.71 18.78 64.77
N LEU A 5 -14.98 20.05 65.07
CA LEU A 5 -15.66 20.96 64.14
C LEU A 5 -14.80 21.22 62.89
N ILE A 6 -13.49 21.46 63.06
CA ILE A 6 -12.55 21.67 61.95
C ILE A 6 -12.47 20.42 61.07
N LEU A 7 -12.35 19.24 61.68
CA LEU A 7 -12.33 17.96 60.96
C LEU A 7 -13.64 17.70 60.20
N GLY A 8 -14.80 18.01 60.81
CA GLY A 8 -16.10 17.87 60.17
C GLY A 8 -16.26 18.79 58.95
N VAL A 9 -15.82 20.05 59.05
CA VAL A 9 -15.84 21.00 57.93
C VAL A 9 -14.87 20.58 56.84
N ALA A 10 -13.67 20.13 57.18
CA ALA A 10 -12.69 19.63 56.22
C ALA A 10 -13.22 18.40 55.46
N PHE A 11 -13.84 17.46 56.17
CA PHE A 11 -14.47 16.29 55.56
C PHE A 11 -15.62 16.69 54.62
N LEU A 12 -16.50 17.59 55.05
CA LEU A 12 -17.60 18.09 54.21
C LEU A 12 -17.07 18.78 52.95
N LEU A 13 -16.01 19.58 53.07
CA LEU A 13 -15.38 20.28 51.95
C LEU A 13 -14.77 19.30 50.95
N LEU A 14 -14.01 18.30 51.43
CA LEU A 14 -13.45 17.25 50.59
C LEU A 14 -14.55 16.44 49.89
N PHE A 15 -15.63 16.12 50.60
CA PHE A 15 -16.78 15.41 50.04
C PHE A 15 -17.46 16.21 48.92
N LEU A 16 -17.66 17.52 49.11
CA LEU A 16 -18.22 18.40 48.09
C LEU A 16 -17.28 18.57 46.90
N LEU A 17 -15.96 18.67 47.15
CA LEU A 17 -14.92 18.74 46.12
C LEU A 17 -14.92 17.49 45.24
N GLU A 18 -14.92 16.30 45.84
CA GLU A 18 -14.95 15.02 45.12
C GLU A 18 -16.27 14.86 44.34
N ARG A 19 -17.40 15.29 44.91
CA ARG A 19 -18.70 15.28 44.22
C ARG A 19 -18.70 16.23 43.01
N GLY A 20 -18.10 17.40 43.13
CA GLY A 20 -17.90 18.34 42.03
C GLY A 20 -16.96 17.78 40.97
N TYR A 21 -15.83 17.21 41.38
CA TYR A 21 -14.85 16.58 40.50
C TYR A 21 -15.50 15.48 39.64
N ARG A 22 -16.22 14.54 40.27
CA ARG A 22 -16.95 13.49 39.55
C ARG A 22 -17.87 14.01 38.45
N ARG A 23 -18.49 15.17 38.64
CA ARG A 23 -19.44 15.73 37.67
C ARG A 23 -18.78 16.54 36.55
N PHE A 24 -17.61 17.12 36.81
CA PHE A 24 -16.99 18.10 35.91
C PHE A 24 -15.60 17.72 35.39
N TRP A 25 -15.02 16.59 35.83
CA TRP A 25 -13.66 16.17 35.43
C TRP A 25 -13.48 16.09 33.90
N SER A 26 -14.50 15.63 33.17
CA SER A 26 -14.44 15.44 31.73
C SER A 26 -15.07 16.57 30.91
N ARG A 27 -15.64 17.57 31.58
CA ARG A 27 -16.17 18.77 30.94
C ARG A 27 -14.99 19.59 30.42
N ASP A 28 -15.11 20.13 29.20
CA ASP A 28 -14.11 20.99 28.57
C ASP A 28 -12.68 20.40 28.59
N LEU A 29 -12.60 19.06 28.59
CA LEU A 29 -11.37 18.29 28.40
C LEU A 29 -11.35 17.79 26.96
N HIS A 30 -10.38 18.25 26.18
CA HIS A 30 -10.15 17.81 24.82
C HIS A 30 -8.94 16.91 24.79
N VAL A 31 -9.08 15.74 24.17
CA VAL A 31 -7.98 14.82 23.90
C VAL A 31 -8.09 14.43 22.45
N GLU A 32 -7.01 14.65 21.71
CA GLU A 32 -6.91 14.35 20.29
C GLU A 32 -5.64 13.57 20.03
N VAL A 33 -5.75 12.55 19.19
CA VAL A 33 -4.64 11.73 18.73
C VAL A 33 -4.61 11.80 17.21
N HIS A 34 -3.47 12.20 16.64
CA HIS A 34 -3.32 12.41 15.21
C HIS A 34 -2.05 11.77 14.67
N PHE A 35 -2.18 10.90 13.68
CA PHE A 35 -1.05 10.54 12.84
C PHE A 35 -0.58 11.72 12.00
N GLN A 36 0.68 11.70 11.58
CA GLN A 36 1.20 12.63 10.57
C GLN A 36 0.35 12.62 9.28
N SER A 37 0.31 13.75 8.58
CA SER A 37 -0.58 13.91 7.41
C SER A 37 -0.09 13.22 6.14
N TYR A 38 1.18 12.82 6.07
CA TYR A 38 1.78 12.18 4.90
C TYR A 38 2.00 10.67 5.13
N PRO A 39 1.86 9.85 4.08
CA PRO A 39 2.09 8.41 4.20
C PRO A 39 3.56 8.12 4.53
N ALA A 40 3.80 7.04 5.28
CA ALA A 40 5.13 6.49 5.49
C ALA A 40 5.33 5.25 4.60
N ARG A 41 6.57 4.76 4.46
CA ARG A 41 6.86 3.46 3.85
C ARG A 41 7.23 2.44 4.92
N GLU A 42 6.99 1.17 4.62
CA GLU A 42 7.52 0.07 5.42
C GLU A 42 9.04 0.21 5.61
N GLY A 43 9.49 0.10 6.86
CA GLY A 43 10.86 0.32 7.30
C GLY A 43 11.16 1.76 7.77
N GLU A 44 10.34 2.74 7.39
CA GLU A 44 10.51 4.14 7.78
C GLU A 44 9.90 4.44 9.16
N GLU A 45 10.18 5.65 9.65
CA GLU A 45 9.58 6.21 10.86
C GLU A 45 8.36 7.08 10.51
N ALA A 46 7.35 7.03 11.37
CA ALA A 46 6.19 7.90 11.33
C ALA A 46 5.98 8.55 12.70
N CYS A 47 5.23 9.64 12.75
CA CYS A 47 4.93 10.33 13.99
C CYS A 47 3.44 10.22 14.36
N LEU A 48 3.19 10.00 15.65
CA LEU A 48 1.88 10.11 16.28
C LEU A 48 1.91 11.28 17.26
N THR A 49 0.98 12.22 17.15
CA THR A 49 0.89 13.36 18.06
C THR A 49 -0.33 13.22 18.93
N GLU A 50 -0.12 13.26 20.24
CA GLU A 50 -1.16 13.29 21.26
C GLU A 50 -1.27 14.71 21.82
N ILE A 51 -2.48 15.24 21.87
CA ILE A 51 -2.78 16.59 22.35
C ILE A 51 -3.86 16.49 23.43
N ILE A 52 -3.53 16.97 24.62
CA ILE A 52 -4.44 17.00 25.77
C ILE A 52 -4.60 18.46 26.20
N GLU A 53 -5.83 18.96 26.17
CA GLU A 53 -6.14 20.34 26.51
C GLU A 53 -7.24 20.39 27.57
N ASN A 54 -6.90 20.89 28.77
CA ASN A 54 -7.82 21.04 29.88
C ASN A 54 -8.34 22.48 29.96
N ARG A 55 -9.48 22.79 29.33
CA ARG A 55 -10.05 24.15 29.29
C ARG A 55 -10.90 24.52 30.51
N LYS A 56 -10.50 24.08 31.70
CA LYS A 56 -11.21 24.37 32.96
C LYS A 56 -10.29 24.62 34.15
N ILE A 57 -10.89 25.17 35.20
CA ILE A 57 -10.28 25.44 36.52
C ILE A 57 -10.24 24.17 37.40
N LEU A 58 -10.65 23.00 36.88
CA LEU A 58 -10.49 21.75 37.63
C LEU A 58 -9.24 21.04 37.10
N PRO A 59 -8.18 20.86 37.92
CA PRO A 59 -7.02 20.10 37.51
C PRO A 59 -7.38 18.61 37.53
N ILE A 60 -6.69 17.83 36.71
CA ILE A 60 -6.84 16.38 36.63
C ILE A 60 -5.49 15.78 37.05
N PRO A 61 -5.32 15.43 38.34
CA PRO A 61 -4.03 15.00 38.87
C PRO A 61 -3.47 13.75 38.19
N MET A 62 -4.37 12.84 37.80
CA MET A 62 -4.04 11.61 37.10
C MET A 62 -5.10 11.34 36.02
N LEU A 63 -4.72 11.57 34.77
CA LEU A 63 -5.46 11.24 33.57
C LEU A 63 -4.67 10.18 32.81
N GLN A 64 -5.25 9.01 32.61
CA GLN A 64 -4.72 7.99 31.75
C GLN A 64 -5.47 8.03 30.42
N VAL A 65 -4.72 8.15 29.32
CA VAL A 65 -5.23 8.09 27.96
C VAL A 65 -4.82 6.74 27.38
N GLU A 66 -5.80 6.00 26.87
CA GLU A 66 -5.57 4.71 26.26
C GLU A 66 -6.13 4.70 24.84
N PHE A 67 -5.35 4.21 23.89
CA PHE A 67 -5.82 3.98 22.54
C PHE A 67 -5.16 2.73 21.96
N LEU A 68 -5.86 2.15 20.99
CA LEU A 68 -5.45 0.91 20.35
C LEU A 68 -4.57 1.20 19.14
N LEU A 69 -3.42 0.54 19.07
CA LEU A 69 -2.50 0.56 17.94
C LEU A 69 -2.30 -0.86 17.41
N ASP A 70 -1.86 -0.96 16.16
CA ASP A 70 -1.39 -2.23 15.61
C ASP A 70 0.07 -2.48 16.02
N ARG A 71 0.41 -3.71 16.41
CA ARG A 71 1.78 -4.07 16.83
C ARG A 71 2.83 -3.85 15.73
N SER A 72 2.40 -3.81 14.48
CA SER A 72 3.27 -3.52 13.33
C SER A 72 3.81 -2.09 13.37
N LEU A 73 3.15 -1.18 14.08
CA LEU A 73 3.69 0.13 14.42
C LEU A 73 4.50 -0.02 15.72
N GLY A 74 5.81 -0.22 15.57
CA GLY A 74 6.72 -0.35 16.70
C GLY A 74 6.80 0.95 17.48
N ILE A 75 6.66 0.87 18.80
CA ILE A 75 6.93 1.98 19.72
C ILE A 75 8.17 1.57 20.52
N ASP A 76 9.15 2.45 20.62
CA ASP A 76 10.42 2.16 21.31
C ASP A 76 10.29 2.14 22.85
N GLU A 77 9.08 2.17 23.41
CA GLU A 77 8.84 2.17 24.86
C GLU A 77 8.52 0.76 25.40
N GLU A 78 9.32 0.34 26.39
CA GLU A 78 9.34 -0.98 27.07
C GLU A 78 8.10 -1.30 27.93
N GLU A 79 7.15 -0.36 28.11
CA GLU A 79 6.05 -0.46 29.09
C GLU A 79 4.66 -0.80 28.50
N ASN A 80 4.58 -1.38 27.30
CA ASN A 80 3.28 -1.71 26.70
C ASN A 80 2.93 -3.20 26.85
N ALA A 81 1.80 -3.50 27.50
CA ALA A 81 1.28 -4.85 27.64
C ALA A 81 0.77 -5.39 26.28
N SER A 82 1.47 -6.37 25.72
CA SER A 82 1.07 -7.04 24.48
C SER A 82 0.06 -8.16 24.76
N LEU A 83 -1.18 -7.97 24.33
CA LEU A 83 -2.18 -9.02 24.26
C LEU A 83 -2.65 -9.06 22.80
N SER A 84 -2.29 -10.11 22.04
CA SER A 84 -2.60 -10.30 20.60
C SER A 84 -1.85 -9.38 19.60
N ASP A 85 -2.34 -9.27 18.36
CA ASP A 85 -1.80 -8.41 17.27
C ASP A 85 -2.01 -6.91 17.50
N ARG A 86 -2.73 -6.55 18.57
CA ARG A 86 -3.04 -5.18 18.95
C ARG A 86 -2.26 -4.76 20.19
N LEU A 87 -1.77 -3.53 20.18
CA LEU A 87 -1.03 -2.89 21.27
C LEU A 87 -1.92 -1.84 21.93
N TYR A 88 -2.14 -1.96 23.23
CA TYR A 88 -2.74 -0.88 24.01
C TYR A 88 -1.65 0.08 24.45
N LYS A 89 -1.62 1.28 23.87
CA LYS A 89 -0.79 2.36 24.37
C LYS A 89 -1.53 3.01 25.53
N ARG A 90 -0.85 3.13 26.68
CA ARG A 90 -1.37 3.79 27.88
C ARG A 90 -0.40 4.90 28.27
N ASP A 91 -0.89 6.13 28.29
CA ASP A 91 -0.12 7.28 28.70
C ASP A 91 -0.77 7.94 29.91
N VAL A 92 0.03 8.27 30.92
CA VAL A 92 -0.45 8.86 32.17
C VAL A 92 0.05 10.30 32.27
N PHE A 93 -0.89 11.22 32.49
CA PHE A 93 -0.66 12.65 32.55
C PHE A 93 -1.20 13.26 33.83
N SER A 94 -0.56 14.34 34.26
CA SER A 94 -1.13 15.29 35.22
C SER A 94 -1.44 16.58 34.47
N VAL A 95 -2.72 16.96 34.39
CA VAL A 95 -3.16 18.08 33.55
C VAL A 95 -3.73 19.18 34.44
N SER A 96 -2.99 20.29 34.54
CA SER A 96 -3.34 21.45 35.38
C SER A 96 -4.42 22.32 34.75
N PHE A 97 -4.80 23.38 35.46
CA PHE A 97 -5.76 24.40 35.03
C PHE A 97 -5.35 25.01 33.69
N TYR A 98 -6.25 25.03 32.70
CA TYR A 98 -6.00 25.65 31.38
C TYR A 98 -4.71 25.17 30.69
N GLN A 99 -4.22 23.98 31.04
CA GLN A 99 -2.98 23.43 30.49
C GLN A 99 -3.25 22.71 29.17
N LYS A 100 -2.36 22.92 28.21
CA LYS A 100 -2.25 22.12 26.99
C LYS A 100 -0.94 21.35 27.00
N ILE A 101 -1.01 20.03 26.85
CA ILE A 101 0.12 19.12 26.72
C ILE A 101 0.10 18.59 25.29
N SER A 102 1.26 18.59 24.63
CA SER A 102 1.41 17.98 23.31
C SER A 102 2.66 17.11 23.32
N ARG A 103 2.50 15.86 22.91
CA ARG A 103 3.56 14.86 22.86
C ARG A 103 3.62 14.27 21.46
N THR A 104 4.82 14.17 20.90
CA THR A 104 5.06 13.45 19.65
C THR A 104 5.76 12.13 19.96
N ILE A 105 5.16 11.04 19.51
CA ILE A 105 5.63 9.67 19.71
C ILE A 105 6.15 9.18 18.36
N PRO A 106 7.45 8.84 18.26
CA PRO A 106 7.98 8.20 17.06
C PRO A 106 7.47 6.76 16.98
N LEU A 107 7.09 6.36 15.77
CA LEU A 107 6.61 5.03 15.42
C LEU A 107 7.51 4.44 14.35
N LYS A 108 7.85 3.16 14.47
CA LYS A 108 8.56 2.41 13.44
C LYS A 108 7.58 1.58 12.62
N CYS A 109 7.45 1.88 11.33
CA CYS A 109 6.52 1.20 10.44
C CYS A 109 7.08 -0.15 9.99
N ARG A 110 6.82 -1.24 10.73
CA ARG A 110 7.43 -2.56 10.45
C ARG A 110 6.77 -3.33 9.32
N LYS A 111 5.46 -3.12 9.10
CA LYS A 111 4.70 -3.73 8.00
C LYS A 111 3.91 -2.66 7.27
N ARG A 112 3.58 -2.93 6.00
CA ARG A 112 2.62 -2.11 5.26
C ARG A 112 1.21 -2.25 5.85
N GLY A 113 0.37 -1.25 5.63
CA GLY A 113 -1.00 -1.32 6.12
C GLY A 113 -1.75 0.01 6.07
N TYR A 114 -3.03 -0.08 6.36
CA TYR A 114 -3.86 1.05 6.75
C TYR A 114 -4.15 0.94 8.25
N TYR A 115 -3.59 1.86 9.02
CA TYR A 115 -3.74 1.90 10.47
C TYR A 115 -4.73 2.99 10.84
N HIS A 116 -5.73 2.66 11.65
CA HIS A 116 -6.78 3.58 12.07
C HIS A 116 -6.94 3.56 13.59
N ILE A 117 -7.09 4.75 14.18
CA ILE A 117 -7.46 4.93 15.58
C ILE A 117 -8.85 5.55 15.60
N GLY A 118 -9.84 4.74 16.00
CA GLY A 118 -11.25 5.15 16.04
C GLY A 118 -11.73 5.66 17.39
N GLU A 119 -10.99 5.41 18.47
CA GLU A 119 -11.37 5.82 19.82
C GLU A 119 -10.15 6.00 20.73
N ALA A 120 -10.30 6.88 21.71
CA ALA A 120 -9.40 7.04 22.84
C ALA A 120 -10.21 6.94 24.14
N ASN A 121 -9.81 6.04 25.02
CA ASN A 121 -10.45 5.78 26.30
C ASN A 121 -9.72 6.57 27.39
N LEU A 122 -10.45 7.41 28.12
CA LEU A 122 -9.91 8.21 29.20
C LEU A 122 -10.26 7.60 30.54
N VAL A 123 -9.26 7.45 31.41
CA VAL A 123 -9.41 7.00 32.79
C VAL A 123 -8.84 8.07 33.73
N ALA A 124 -9.70 8.81 34.41
CA ALA A 124 -9.29 9.76 35.43
C ALA A 124 -9.45 9.15 36.83
N ARG A 125 -8.47 9.33 37.73
CA ARG A 125 -8.65 8.99 39.15
C ARG A 125 -9.31 10.14 39.90
N GLY A 126 -10.13 9.80 40.89
CA GLY A 126 -10.70 10.75 41.85
C GLY A 126 -9.61 11.46 42.67
N LEU A 127 -9.95 12.58 43.30
CA LEU A 127 -8.97 13.39 44.03
C LEU A 127 -8.42 12.64 45.25
N GLN A 128 -9.23 11.74 45.82
CA GLN A 128 -8.84 10.81 46.89
C GLN A 128 -8.19 9.52 46.37
N MET A 129 -8.02 9.36 45.05
CA MET A 129 -7.44 8.19 44.38
C MET A 129 -8.19 6.85 44.58
N GLU A 130 -9.39 6.88 45.16
CA GLU A 130 -10.20 5.68 45.44
C GLU A 130 -11.03 5.17 44.25
N LYS A 131 -11.38 6.07 43.31
CA LYS A 131 -12.32 5.78 42.22
C LYS A 131 -11.73 6.14 40.86
N ASN A 132 -12.04 5.32 39.87
CA ASN A 132 -11.76 5.60 38.47
C ASN A 132 -13.02 6.12 37.79
N TYR A 133 -12.84 7.13 36.94
CA TYR A 133 -13.86 7.70 36.08
C TYR A 133 -13.48 7.46 34.63
N TYR A 134 -14.43 6.99 33.83
CA TYR A 134 -14.21 6.57 32.46
C TYR A 134 -14.92 7.49 31.49
N LYS A 135 -14.30 7.77 30.34
CA LYS A 135 -14.94 8.45 29.22
C LYS A 135 -14.28 8.04 27.92
N ASP A 136 -15.09 7.55 26.98
CA ASP A 136 -14.62 7.23 25.65
C ASP A 136 -14.80 8.44 24.75
N LEU A 137 -13.77 8.74 23.95
CA LEU A 137 -13.77 9.83 23.00
C LEU A 137 -13.59 9.26 21.59
N PRO A 138 -14.54 9.51 20.66
CA PRO A 138 -14.36 9.11 19.28
C PRO A 138 -13.16 9.86 18.69
N GLN A 139 -12.34 9.12 17.95
CA GLN A 139 -11.20 9.63 17.18
C GLN A 139 -11.41 9.25 15.73
N ASP A 140 -10.79 9.99 14.82
CA ASP A 140 -10.77 9.60 13.41
C ASP A 140 -9.43 10.03 12.79
N THR A 141 -8.42 9.20 13.02
CA THR A 141 -7.10 9.40 12.43
C THR A 141 -6.60 8.11 11.82
N PHE A 142 -5.87 8.23 10.72
CA PHE A 142 -5.32 7.09 10.01
C PHE A 142 -3.93 7.37 9.43
N LEU A 143 -3.17 6.29 9.24
CA LEU A 143 -1.87 6.29 8.60
C LEU A 143 -1.83 5.23 7.50
N TYR A 144 -1.44 5.65 6.29
CA TYR A 144 -1.04 4.72 5.24
C TYR A 144 0.45 4.42 5.37
N VAL A 145 0.78 3.15 5.51
CA VAL A 145 2.15 2.65 5.36
C VAL A 145 2.25 1.88 4.06
N TYR A 146 2.99 2.46 3.12
CA TYR A 146 3.18 1.91 1.79
C TYR A 146 4.06 0.67 1.81
N PRO A 147 3.89 -0.25 0.84
CA PRO A 147 4.78 -1.40 0.70
C PRO A 147 6.25 -0.98 0.65
N GLY A 148 7.09 -1.77 1.30
CA GLY A 148 8.53 -1.62 1.28
C GLY A 148 9.10 -1.69 -0.14
N ASP A 149 10.31 -1.18 -0.28
CA ASP A 149 11.02 -1.18 -1.56
C ASP A 149 11.82 -2.46 -1.73
N VAL A 150 11.71 -3.05 -2.91
CA VAL A 150 12.55 -4.16 -3.31
C VAL A 150 13.95 -3.64 -3.67
N PRO A 151 15.03 -4.35 -3.29
CA PRO A 151 16.40 -3.96 -3.64
C PRO A 151 16.56 -3.73 -5.15
N ILE A 152 17.21 -2.62 -5.50
CA ILE A 152 17.30 -2.17 -6.90
C ILE A 152 17.98 -3.19 -7.81
N ASP A 153 18.95 -3.94 -7.27
CA ASP A 153 19.69 -4.97 -8.00
C ASP A 153 18.79 -6.14 -8.42
N ARG A 154 17.84 -6.53 -7.56
CA ARG A 154 16.86 -7.56 -7.88
C ARG A 154 15.84 -7.06 -8.90
N LEU A 155 15.49 -5.78 -8.85
CA LEU A 155 14.50 -5.17 -9.75
C LEU A 155 15.03 -4.95 -11.19
N LYS A 156 16.35 -4.88 -11.40
CA LYS A 156 16.97 -4.63 -12.72
C LYS A 156 16.52 -5.63 -13.79
N LEU A 157 16.51 -6.93 -13.48
CA LEU A 157 16.17 -7.97 -14.45
C LEU A 157 14.68 -7.94 -14.87
N PRO A 158 13.70 -7.89 -13.94
CA PRO A 158 12.30 -7.65 -14.29
C PRO A 158 12.09 -6.38 -15.12
N MET A 159 12.77 -5.28 -14.77
CA MET A 159 12.69 -4.02 -15.52
C MET A 159 13.28 -4.10 -16.92
N HIS A 160 14.37 -4.82 -17.09
CA HIS A 160 14.97 -5.04 -18.40
C HIS A 160 14.04 -5.88 -19.30
N ARG A 161 13.48 -6.98 -18.77
CA ARG A 161 12.52 -7.82 -19.52
C ARG A 161 11.27 -7.05 -19.88
N LEU A 162 10.70 -6.31 -18.93
CA LEU A 162 9.54 -5.45 -19.18
C LEU A 162 9.84 -4.40 -20.25
N GLY A 163 11.03 -3.76 -20.19
CA GLY A 163 11.48 -2.81 -21.21
C GLY A 163 11.52 -3.43 -22.60
N GLY A 164 12.11 -4.61 -22.74
CA GLY A 164 12.17 -5.34 -24.02
C GLY A 164 10.79 -5.66 -24.59
N LEU A 165 9.83 -6.06 -23.75
CA LEU A 165 8.44 -6.29 -24.18
C LEU A 165 7.75 -5.01 -24.67
N LEU A 166 7.97 -3.89 -23.97
CA LEU A 166 7.40 -2.60 -24.34
C LEU A 166 8.02 -2.04 -25.64
N GLU A 167 9.32 -2.26 -25.86
CA GLU A 167 10.06 -1.81 -27.05
C GLU A 167 9.79 -2.69 -28.27
N GLY A 168 9.75 -4.02 -28.10
CA GLY A 168 9.44 -4.94 -29.20
C GLY A 168 8.09 -4.66 -29.85
N ARG A 169 7.11 -4.15 -29.08
CA ARG A 169 5.81 -3.73 -29.60
C ARG A 169 5.83 -2.42 -30.36
N ARG A 170 6.66 -1.45 -29.93
CA ARG A 170 6.84 -0.20 -30.69
C ARG A 170 7.32 -0.47 -32.11
N GLY A 171 8.16 -1.50 -32.32
CA GLY A 171 8.62 -1.88 -33.66
C GLY A 171 7.57 -2.54 -34.57
N MET A 172 6.47 -3.06 -34.01
CA MET A 172 5.45 -3.79 -34.79
C MET A 172 4.35 -2.89 -35.39
N VAL A 173 4.11 -1.72 -34.82
CA VAL A 173 3.05 -0.79 -35.24
C VAL A 173 3.68 0.54 -35.60
N GLU A 174 4.13 0.67 -36.84
CA GLU A 174 4.62 1.94 -37.39
C GLU A 174 3.43 2.75 -37.94
N ASP A 175 3.38 4.05 -37.64
CA ASP A 175 2.33 4.93 -38.15
C ASP A 175 2.77 5.53 -39.51
N PRO A 176 2.04 5.27 -40.61
CA PRO A 176 2.38 5.76 -41.93
C PRO A 176 2.55 7.28 -42.03
N PHE A 177 1.90 8.03 -41.14
CA PHE A 177 1.86 9.49 -41.13
C PHE A 177 2.88 10.14 -40.19
N ALA A 178 3.46 9.36 -39.26
CA ALA A 178 4.44 9.87 -38.32
C ALA A 178 5.85 9.79 -38.93
N PHE A 179 6.32 10.82 -39.61
CA PHE A 179 7.68 10.83 -40.17
C PHE A 179 8.75 10.90 -39.08
N ALA A 180 9.67 9.92 -39.04
CA ALA A 180 10.78 9.85 -38.09
C ALA A 180 12.12 10.32 -38.69
N GLY A 181 12.31 10.11 -40.00
CA GLY A 181 13.55 10.42 -40.70
C GLY A 181 13.66 9.72 -42.05
N MET A 182 14.86 9.72 -42.63
CA MET A 182 15.16 9.02 -43.88
C MET A 182 16.46 8.23 -43.74
N ARG A 183 16.51 7.04 -44.35
CA ARG A 183 17.74 6.25 -44.48
C ARG A 183 17.89 5.68 -45.89
N GLU A 184 19.09 5.23 -46.23
CA GLU A 184 19.30 4.47 -47.47
C GLU A 184 18.57 3.12 -47.43
N TYR A 185 18.05 2.72 -48.59
CA TYR A 185 17.37 1.45 -48.81
C TYR A 185 18.37 0.29 -48.76
N ASP A 186 18.15 -0.70 -47.89
CA ASP A 186 19.10 -1.81 -47.70
C ASP A 186 18.76 -3.07 -48.52
N GLY A 187 17.62 -3.09 -49.22
CA GLY A 187 17.15 -4.25 -49.97
C GLY A 187 16.07 -5.08 -49.27
N THR A 188 15.95 -4.99 -47.94
CA THR A 188 14.94 -5.73 -47.16
C THR A 188 13.63 -4.97 -46.97
N ASP A 189 13.61 -3.67 -47.28
CA ASP A 189 12.44 -2.82 -47.12
C ASP A 189 11.41 -3.02 -48.23
N SER A 190 10.13 -2.84 -47.92
CA SER A 190 9.08 -2.80 -48.94
C SER A 190 9.24 -1.58 -49.86
N MET A 191 9.15 -1.78 -51.18
CA MET A 191 9.24 -0.71 -52.17
C MET A 191 8.24 0.44 -51.94
N ASN A 192 7.11 0.17 -51.28
CA ASN A 192 6.11 1.19 -50.96
C ASN A 192 6.61 2.24 -49.97
N ARG A 193 7.74 1.99 -49.28
CA ARG A 193 8.36 2.91 -48.32
C ARG A 193 9.42 3.83 -48.95
N ILE A 194 9.74 3.63 -50.24
CA ILE A 194 10.75 4.41 -50.96
C ILE A 194 10.24 5.83 -51.17
N ASN A 195 11.03 6.80 -50.71
CA ASN A 195 10.80 8.22 -50.98
C ASN A 195 11.47 8.60 -52.30
N TRP A 196 10.72 8.52 -53.39
CA TRP A 196 11.20 8.83 -54.74
C TRP A 196 11.77 10.24 -54.88
N LYS A 197 11.21 11.22 -54.15
CA LYS A 197 11.68 12.61 -54.20
C LYS A 197 13.03 12.80 -53.52
N ALA A 198 13.25 12.12 -52.40
CA ALA A 198 14.54 12.12 -51.72
C ALA A 198 15.60 11.34 -52.52
N SER A 199 15.19 10.21 -53.10
CA SER A 199 16.07 9.35 -53.91
C SER A 199 16.57 10.07 -55.17
N ALA A 200 15.71 10.83 -55.84
CA ALA A 200 16.07 11.63 -57.01
C ALA A 200 17.08 12.76 -56.68
N ARG A 201 17.18 13.19 -55.42
CA ARG A 201 18.11 14.25 -54.98
C ARG A 201 19.46 13.73 -54.50
N SER A 202 19.49 12.60 -53.78
CA SER A 202 20.75 12.03 -53.30
C SER A 202 21.43 11.12 -54.31
N GLY A 203 20.70 10.62 -55.31
CA GLY A 203 21.19 9.64 -56.29
C GLY A 203 21.11 8.18 -55.80
N ASN A 204 20.86 7.96 -54.50
CA ASN A 204 20.68 6.65 -53.88
C ASN A 204 19.21 6.44 -53.51
N LEU A 205 18.74 5.18 -53.46
CA LEU A 205 17.38 4.88 -52.99
C LEU A 205 17.25 5.21 -51.51
N MET A 206 16.31 6.08 -51.17
CA MET A 206 16.01 6.53 -49.81
C MET A 206 14.65 6.02 -49.36
N VAL A 207 14.54 5.63 -48.11
CA VAL A 207 13.31 5.13 -47.46
C VAL A 207 12.88 6.09 -46.36
N ASN A 208 11.58 6.35 -46.26
CA ASN A 208 11.03 7.07 -45.12
C ASN A 208 10.96 6.15 -43.89
N LEU A 209 11.58 6.56 -42.80
CA LEU A 209 11.38 5.96 -41.49
C LEU A 209 10.13 6.56 -40.86
N GLN A 210 9.26 5.69 -40.36
CA GLN A 210 8.03 6.06 -39.68
C GLN A 210 8.18 5.84 -38.18
N ASN A 211 7.68 6.77 -37.38
CA ASN A 211 7.61 6.65 -35.94
C ASN A 211 6.41 5.77 -35.58
N SER A 212 6.52 5.06 -34.46
CA SER A 212 5.40 4.35 -33.90
C SER A 212 4.54 5.30 -33.05
N THR A 213 3.23 5.33 -33.29
CA THR A 213 2.24 6.00 -32.42
C THR A 213 1.82 5.08 -31.25
N TYR A 214 2.48 3.94 -31.06
CA TYR A 214 2.22 3.02 -29.95
C TYR A 214 2.61 3.66 -28.61
N SER A 215 1.60 3.93 -27.78
CA SER A 215 1.80 4.28 -26.38
C SER A 215 1.84 3.01 -25.55
N PRO A 216 3.01 2.59 -25.03
CA PRO A 216 3.09 1.41 -24.16
C PRO A 216 2.23 1.59 -22.91
N ARG A 217 1.61 0.51 -22.46
CA ARG A 217 0.76 0.46 -21.26
C ARG A 217 1.05 -0.83 -20.50
N VAL A 218 0.94 -0.79 -19.18
CA VAL A 218 1.21 -1.93 -18.31
C VAL A 218 0.00 -2.23 -17.43
N ALA A 219 -0.49 -3.48 -17.47
CA ALA A 219 -1.45 -3.97 -16.49
C ALA A 219 -0.77 -4.94 -15.54
N CYS A 220 -0.73 -4.61 -14.25
CA CYS A 220 -0.13 -5.45 -13.23
C CYS A 220 -1.22 -6.24 -12.50
N PHE A 221 -1.12 -7.56 -12.53
CA PHE A 221 -1.95 -8.48 -11.77
C PHE A 221 -1.12 -9.05 -10.62
N VAL A 222 -1.62 -8.89 -9.40
CA VAL A 222 -0.98 -9.44 -8.18
C VAL A 222 -1.92 -10.50 -7.61
N ASP A 223 -1.41 -11.72 -7.55
CA ASP A 223 -2.10 -12.85 -6.97
C ASP A 223 -1.74 -12.95 -5.48
N VAL A 224 -2.77 -13.01 -4.64
CA VAL A 224 -2.68 -13.24 -3.20
C VAL A 224 -3.51 -14.46 -2.75
N GLU A 225 -3.82 -15.37 -3.68
CA GLU A 225 -4.45 -16.66 -3.38
C GLU A 225 -3.44 -17.58 -2.67
N ASP A 226 -3.83 -18.13 -1.51
CA ASP A 226 -3.05 -19.16 -0.84
C ASP A 226 -3.10 -20.47 -1.67
N VAL A 227 -1.98 -20.86 -2.27
CA VAL A 227 -1.85 -22.08 -3.08
C VAL A 227 -1.97 -23.34 -2.21
N THR A 228 -1.58 -23.25 -0.94
CA THR A 228 -1.66 -24.35 0.03
C THR A 228 -2.59 -24.02 1.20
N MET A 229 -2.82 -24.99 2.09
CA MET A 229 -3.56 -24.76 3.34
C MET A 229 -2.81 -23.84 4.33
N TRP A 230 -1.50 -23.65 4.13
CA TRP A 230 -0.68 -22.75 4.92
C TRP A 230 -0.68 -21.36 4.29
N LYS A 231 -0.81 -20.32 5.11
CA LYS A 231 -0.72 -18.94 4.64
C LYS A 231 0.71 -18.61 4.28
N HIS A 232 0.99 -18.40 3.00
CA HIS A 232 2.30 -17.94 2.53
C HIS A 232 2.41 -16.42 2.63
N MET A 233 2.28 -15.90 3.86
CA MET A 233 2.20 -14.46 4.09
C MET A 233 3.44 -13.72 3.57
N GLU A 234 4.64 -14.29 3.69
CA GLU A 234 5.86 -13.66 3.15
C GLU A 234 5.87 -13.58 1.62
N ILE A 235 5.36 -14.61 0.92
CA ILE A 235 5.24 -14.61 -0.54
C ILE A 235 4.32 -13.50 -1.00
N HIS A 236 3.14 -13.39 -0.38
CA HIS A 236 2.15 -12.36 -0.73
C HIS A 236 2.67 -10.96 -0.44
N GLU A 237 3.31 -10.75 0.71
CA GLU A 237 3.94 -9.46 1.04
C GLU A 237 5.05 -9.11 0.04
N GLU A 238 5.91 -10.06 -0.32
CA GLU A 238 6.96 -9.83 -1.30
C GLU A 238 6.41 -9.54 -2.70
N ALA A 239 5.34 -10.24 -3.11
CA ALA A 239 4.63 -9.97 -4.35
C ALA A 239 4.07 -8.53 -4.39
N ILE A 240 3.54 -8.04 -3.26
CA ILE A 240 3.03 -6.67 -3.13
C ILE A 240 4.17 -5.64 -3.19
N ARG A 241 5.30 -5.88 -2.51
CA ARG A 241 6.50 -5.02 -2.58
C ARG A 241 7.04 -4.96 -4.01
N LEU A 242 7.10 -6.10 -4.69
CA LEU A 242 7.53 -6.21 -6.09
C LEU A 242 6.60 -5.43 -7.02
N ALA A 243 5.28 -5.59 -6.87
CA ALA A 243 4.29 -4.87 -7.64
C ALA A 243 4.41 -3.35 -7.44
N ALA A 244 4.50 -2.89 -6.19
CA ALA A 244 4.65 -1.47 -5.86
C ALA A 244 5.93 -0.88 -6.47
N SER A 245 7.05 -1.59 -6.36
CA SER A 245 8.36 -1.16 -6.87
C SER A 245 8.39 -1.12 -8.41
N LEU A 246 7.79 -2.12 -9.05
CA LEU A 246 7.65 -2.23 -10.50
C LEU A 246 6.77 -1.12 -11.06
N LEU A 247 5.55 -0.97 -10.53
CA LEU A 247 4.60 0.04 -10.98
C LEU A 247 5.12 1.46 -10.76
N ARG A 248 5.78 1.73 -9.62
CA ARG A 248 6.44 3.02 -9.39
C ARG A 248 7.50 3.31 -10.45
N SER A 249 8.30 2.31 -10.83
CA SER A 249 9.34 2.47 -11.86
C SER A 249 8.74 2.72 -13.25
N VAL A 250 7.67 2.02 -13.60
CA VAL A 250 6.92 2.20 -14.85
C VAL A 250 6.26 3.58 -14.91
N LEU A 251 5.52 3.98 -13.86
CA LEU A 251 4.84 5.27 -13.77
C LEU A 251 5.83 6.44 -13.78
N LYS A 252 7.00 6.28 -13.16
CA LYS A 252 8.09 7.29 -13.20
C LYS A 252 8.62 7.53 -14.62
N LYS A 253 8.58 6.51 -15.49
CA LYS A 253 8.92 6.63 -16.92
C LYS A 253 7.78 7.22 -17.76
N GLY A 254 6.66 7.60 -17.15
CA GLY A 254 5.50 8.16 -17.85
C GLY A 254 4.64 7.12 -18.57
N ILE A 255 4.89 5.83 -18.35
CA ILE A 255 4.10 4.74 -18.95
C ILE A 255 2.83 4.57 -18.11
N PRO A 256 1.62 4.68 -18.71
CA PRO A 256 0.37 4.43 -18.00
C PRO A 256 0.32 3.00 -17.45
N ALA A 257 -0.20 2.85 -16.23
CA ALA A 257 -0.31 1.55 -15.60
C ALA A 257 -1.57 1.38 -14.76
N SER A 258 -2.06 0.14 -14.72
CA SER A 258 -3.18 -0.34 -13.91
C SER A 258 -2.73 -1.44 -12.95
N LEU A 259 -3.50 -1.64 -11.87
CA LEU A 259 -3.29 -2.68 -10.86
C LEU A 259 -4.59 -3.45 -10.65
N TYR A 260 -4.52 -4.77 -10.67
CA TYR A 260 -5.63 -5.66 -10.34
C TYR A 260 -5.14 -6.74 -9.39
N THR A 261 -5.97 -7.07 -8.41
CA THR A 261 -5.68 -8.16 -7.46
C THR A 261 -6.93 -8.98 -7.22
N ASN A 262 -6.75 -10.21 -6.77
CA ASN A 262 -7.82 -11.09 -6.27
C ASN A 262 -8.07 -10.96 -4.77
N GLY A 263 -7.36 -10.07 -4.08
CA GLY A 263 -7.58 -9.77 -2.65
C GLY A 263 -8.52 -8.58 -2.45
N GLU A 264 -9.14 -8.53 -1.27
CA GLU A 264 -10.12 -7.51 -0.90
C GLU A 264 -9.43 -6.27 -0.30
N ASP A 265 -10.01 -5.10 -0.55
CA ASP A 265 -9.65 -3.84 0.11
C ASP A 265 -10.26 -3.83 1.51
N LEU A 266 -9.42 -3.56 2.52
CA LEU A 266 -9.81 -3.53 3.93
C LEU A 266 -10.99 -2.60 4.22
N LEU A 267 -11.15 -1.50 3.47
CA LEU A 267 -12.19 -0.50 3.72
C LEU A 267 -13.48 -0.78 2.93
N SER A 268 -13.37 -1.11 1.65
CA SER A 268 -14.56 -1.32 0.81
C SER A 268 -15.07 -2.76 0.82
N GLY A 269 -14.24 -3.74 1.20
CA GLY A 269 -14.54 -5.17 1.09
C GLY A 269 -14.65 -5.69 -0.35
N SER A 270 -14.37 -4.84 -1.35
CA SER A 270 -14.32 -5.21 -2.76
C SER A 270 -12.91 -5.55 -3.18
N LEU A 271 -12.72 -6.23 -4.31
CA LEU A 271 -11.38 -6.50 -4.83
C LEU A 271 -10.60 -5.21 -5.07
N VAL A 272 -9.30 -5.22 -4.75
CA VAL A 272 -8.43 -4.07 -5.02
C VAL A 272 -8.17 -3.97 -6.52
N GLN A 273 -8.69 -2.90 -7.11
CA GLN A 273 -8.51 -2.57 -8.52
C GLN A 273 -8.21 -1.08 -8.66
N VAL A 274 -7.21 -0.76 -9.47
CA VAL A 274 -6.83 0.60 -9.84
C VAL A 274 -6.78 0.67 -11.37
N PRO A 275 -7.78 1.30 -12.02
CA PRO A 275 -7.80 1.48 -13.46
C PRO A 275 -6.57 2.22 -13.98
N GLU A 276 -6.35 2.14 -15.30
CA GLU A 276 -5.22 2.78 -15.96
C GLU A 276 -5.15 4.27 -15.63
N GLY A 277 -3.95 4.72 -15.30
CA GLY A 277 -3.64 6.12 -15.11
C GLY A 277 -2.15 6.37 -15.21
N SER A 278 -1.75 7.64 -15.08
CA SER A 278 -0.36 8.06 -15.20
C SER A 278 0.02 9.13 -14.17
N GLY A 279 1.33 9.38 -14.04
CA GLY A 279 1.86 10.44 -13.19
C GLY A 279 1.87 10.12 -11.69
N ARG A 280 2.13 11.16 -10.88
CA ARG A 280 2.31 11.04 -9.43
C ARG A 280 1.05 10.60 -8.70
N GLY A 281 -0.12 11.14 -9.09
CA GLY A 281 -1.40 10.76 -8.48
C GLY A 281 -1.71 9.28 -8.67
N GLN A 282 -1.36 8.69 -9.81
CA GLN A 282 -1.52 7.25 -10.03
C GLN A 282 -0.59 6.43 -9.12
N THR A 283 0.65 6.87 -8.92
CA THR A 283 1.59 6.20 -8.01
C THR A 283 1.05 6.18 -6.58
N GLU A 284 0.46 7.28 -6.14
CA GLU A 284 -0.17 7.38 -4.82
C GLU A 284 -1.39 6.46 -4.70
N LYS A 285 -2.28 6.43 -5.71
CA LYS A 285 -3.45 5.53 -5.74
C LYS A 285 -3.03 4.06 -5.63
N VAL A 286 -2.04 3.65 -6.42
CA VAL A 286 -1.48 2.28 -6.37
C VAL A 286 -0.95 1.96 -4.98
N ASN A 287 -0.11 2.82 -4.40
CA ASN A 287 0.44 2.58 -3.07
C ASN A 287 -0.64 2.53 -1.97
N ARG A 288 -1.61 3.45 -1.98
CA ARG A 288 -2.73 3.44 -1.03
C ARG A 288 -3.58 2.18 -1.16
N SER A 289 -3.86 1.74 -2.37
CA SER A 289 -4.59 0.49 -2.64
C SER A 289 -3.82 -0.75 -2.17
N LEU A 290 -2.52 -0.85 -2.46
CA LEU A 290 -1.68 -1.94 -1.96
C LEU A 290 -1.51 -1.92 -0.43
N SER A 291 -1.57 -0.75 0.20
CA SER A 291 -1.53 -0.63 1.67
C SER A 291 -2.83 -1.13 2.33
N ARG A 292 -3.95 -1.06 1.61
CA ARG A 292 -5.27 -1.52 2.08
C ARG A 292 -5.57 -2.96 1.70
N LEU A 293 -4.72 -3.62 0.91
CA LEU A 293 -4.92 -5.01 0.51
C LEU A 293 -4.86 -5.93 1.74
N ASP A 294 -5.98 -6.58 2.05
CA ASP A 294 -6.14 -7.40 3.26
C ASP A 294 -5.82 -8.88 2.97
N LEU A 295 -4.69 -9.35 3.52
CA LEU A 295 -4.28 -10.76 3.45
C LEU A 295 -4.92 -11.64 4.55
N ASN A 296 -5.61 -11.01 5.50
CA ASN A 296 -6.31 -11.66 6.61
C ASN A 296 -7.82 -11.60 6.48
N ALA A 297 -8.33 -11.22 5.30
CA ALA A 297 -9.75 -11.21 5.00
C ALA A 297 -10.39 -12.57 5.34
N LYS A 298 -11.62 -12.51 5.87
CA LYS A 298 -12.37 -13.73 6.27
C LYS A 298 -12.67 -14.62 5.06
N LYS A 299 -12.88 -14.01 3.91
CA LYS A 299 -13.12 -14.71 2.65
C LYS A 299 -11.77 -15.00 2.00
N ARG A 300 -11.58 -16.26 1.60
CA ARG A 300 -10.38 -16.63 0.83
C ARG A 300 -10.39 -15.90 -0.52
N PRO A 301 -9.25 -15.35 -0.96
CA PRO A 301 -9.11 -14.80 -2.30
C PRO A 301 -9.52 -15.83 -3.34
N GLY A 302 -10.25 -15.39 -4.37
CA GLY A 302 -10.56 -16.23 -5.52
C GLY A 302 -9.36 -16.36 -6.45
N PRO A 303 -9.43 -17.18 -7.49
CA PRO A 303 -8.30 -17.36 -8.39
C PRO A 303 -8.08 -16.14 -9.30
N ILE A 304 -6.82 -15.73 -9.45
CA ILE A 304 -6.44 -14.53 -10.23
C ILE A 304 -6.83 -14.61 -11.71
N TYR A 305 -6.93 -15.82 -12.29
CA TYR A 305 -7.36 -15.99 -13.68
C TYR A 305 -8.78 -15.45 -13.93
N SER A 306 -9.64 -15.39 -12.90
CA SER A 306 -10.98 -14.83 -13.02
C SER A 306 -10.93 -13.32 -13.30
N GLU A 307 -9.97 -12.60 -12.69
CA GLU A 307 -9.75 -11.18 -12.94
C GLU A 307 -9.12 -10.95 -14.32
N LEU A 308 -8.19 -11.82 -14.74
CA LEU A 308 -7.63 -11.78 -16.10
C LEU A 308 -8.70 -11.94 -17.18
N LEU A 309 -9.63 -12.90 -16.99
CA LEU A 309 -10.73 -13.13 -17.95
C LEU A 309 -11.69 -11.95 -18.03
N LYS A 310 -11.99 -11.28 -16.92
CA LYS A 310 -12.82 -10.06 -16.92
C LYS A 310 -12.18 -8.94 -17.73
N ALA A 311 -10.85 -8.82 -17.67
CA ALA A 311 -10.08 -7.80 -18.38
C ALA A 311 -9.66 -8.23 -19.81
N GLU A 312 -10.01 -9.44 -20.27
CA GLU A 312 -9.46 -10.03 -21.51
C GLU A 312 -9.64 -9.12 -22.73
N GLN A 313 -10.85 -8.59 -22.92
CA GLN A 313 -11.18 -7.76 -24.09
C GLN A 313 -10.35 -6.47 -24.12
N GLU A 314 -10.17 -5.81 -22.97
CA GLU A 314 -9.39 -4.59 -22.86
C GLU A 314 -7.90 -4.85 -23.08
N LEU A 315 -7.36 -5.89 -22.44
CA LEU A 315 -5.94 -6.23 -22.49
C LEU A 315 -5.50 -6.67 -23.88
N THR A 316 -6.33 -7.45 -24.58
CA THR A 316 -6.06 -7.93 -25.93
C THR A 316 -6.28 -6.84 -26.98
N GLY A 317 -7.34 -6.03 -26.86
CA GLY A 317 -7.66 -4.96 -27.79
C GLY A 317 -6.68 -3.78 -27.75
N THR A 318 -6.16 -3.42 -26.56
CA THR A 318 -5.23 -2.31 -26.39
C THR A 318 -3.75 -2.72 -26.42
N GLN A 319 -3.47 -4.01 -26.66
CA GLN A 319 -2.12 -4.59 -26.76
C GLN A 319 -1.21 -4.19 -25.58
N GLN A 320 -1.74 -4.27 -24.36
CA GLN A 320 -0.97 -3.95 -23.15
C GLN A 320 0.05 -5.05 -22.85
N VAL A 321 1.12 -4.67 -22.15
CA VAL A 321 2.00 -5.65 -21.53
C VAL A 321 1.44 -5.99 -20.15
N VAL A 322 1.06 -7.25 -19.97
CA VAL A 322 0.52 -7.77 -18.72
C VAL A 322 1.67 -8.28 -17.87
N VAL A 323 1.81 -7.75 -16.66
CA VAL A 323 2.74 -8.25 -15.65
C VAL A 323 1.91 -9.08 -14.66
N LEU A 324 2.17 -10.38 -14.59
CA LEU A 324 1.49 -11.30 -13.68
C LEU A 324 2.45 -11.71 -12.57
N ILE A 325 2.17 -11.31 -11.34
CA ILE A 325 2.95 -11.68 -10.15
C ILE A 325 2.14 -12.73 -9.39
N THR A 326 2.63 -13.97 -9.34
CA THR A 326 1.88 -15.09 -8.76
C THR A 326 2.79 -16.23 -8.32
N GLU A 327 2.40 -16.92 -7.26
CA GLU A 327 2.92 -18.24 -6.86
C GLU A 327 2.22 -19.37 -7.63
N ASN A 328 0.97 -19.16 -8.01
CA ASN A 328 0.07 -20.17 -8.57
C ASN A 328 0.52 -20.61 -9.98
N GLN A 329 0.67 -21.92 -10.18
CA GLN A 329 1.00 -22.53 -11.49
C GLN A 329 -0.10 -23.44 -12.02
N SER A 330 -1.35 -23.27 -11.56
CA SER A 330 -2.50 -24.06 -12.01
C SER A 330 -2.61 -24.13 -13.53
N ARG A 331 -3.12 -25.26 -14.03
CA ARG A 331 -3.29 -25.48 -15.48
C ARG A 331 -4.27 -24.48 -16.07
N GLU A 332 -5.30 -24.13 -15.31
CA GLU A 332 -6.34 -23.15 -15.64
C GLU A 332 -5.75 -21.76 -15.87
N LEU A 333 -4.84 -21.31 -15.00
CA LEU A 333 -4.14 -20.03 -15.16
C LEU A 333 -3.22 -20.07 -16.39
N GLN A 334 -2.44 -21.15 -16.56
CA GLN A 334 -1.56 -21.30 -17.73
C GLN A 334 -2.34 -21.32 -19.05
N ASP A 335 -3.48 -22.01 -19.10
CA ASP A 335 -4.34 -22.07 -20.28
C ASP A 335 -4.99 -20.72 -20.58
N THR A 336 -5.38 -19.97 -19.55
CA THR A 336 -5.91 -18.60 -19.70
C THR A 336 -4.86 -17.67 -20.30
N VAL A 337 -3.65 -17.66 -19.73
CA VAL A 337 -2.54 -16.85 -20.25
C VAL A 337 -2.18 -17.28 -21.67
N ARG A 338 -2.14 -18.58 -21.98
CA ARG A 338 -1.87 -19.08 -23.35
C ARG A 338 -2.91 -18.59 -24.36
N LYS A 339 -4.20 -18.62 -24.01
CA LYS A 339 -5.29 -18.11 -24.87
C LYS A 339 -5.15 -16.61 -25.13
N MET A 340 -4.88 -15.84 -24.08
CA MET A 340 -4.71 -14.38 -24.20
C MET A 340 -3.45 -14.01 -24.98
N ALA A 341 -2.35 -14.74 -24.78
CA ALA A 341 -1.12 -14.55 -25.53
C ALA A 341 -1.30 -14.84 -27.03
N ALA A 342 -2.04 -15.90 -27.37
CA ALA A 342 -2.39 -16.22 -28.76
C ALA A 342 -3.28 -15.14 -29.42
N LYS A 343 -4.10 -14.43 -28.62
CA LYS A 343 -4.89 -13.27 -29.07
C LYS A 343 -4.09 -11.97 -29.16
N GLY A 344 -2.81 -11.98 -28.81
CA GLY A 344 -1.89 -10.87 -28.99
C GLY A 344 -1.56 -10.07 -27.73
N ALA A 345 -1.95 -10.50 -26.52
CA ALA A 345 -1.45 -9.90 -25.28
C ALA A 345 0.00 -10.36 -25.00
N SER A 346 0.86 -9.45 -24.56
CA SER A 346 2.24 -9.79 -24.14
C SER A 346 2.29 -9.96 -22.63
N PHE A 347 2.94 -11.02 -22.15
CA PHE A 347 3.00 -11.33 -20.73
C PHE A 347 4.44 -11.35 -20.21
N LEU A 348 4.63 -10.76 -19.04
CA LEU A 348 5.76 -10.99 -18.15
C LEU A 348 5.25 -11.71 -16.90
N TRP A 349 5.55 -13.00 -16.78
CA TRP A 349 5.20 -13.82 -15.63
C TRP A 349 6.31 -13.75 -14.57
N LEU A 350 6.02 -13.17 -13.42
CA LEU A 350 6.91 -13.10 -12.26
C LEU A 350 6.45 -14.16 -11.25
N GLY A 351 7.14 -15.31 -11.25
CA GLY A 351 6.86 -16.40 -10.34
C GLY A 351 7.49 -16.14 -8.97
N VAL A 352 6.68 -15.88 -7.94
CA VAL A 352 7.14 -15.66 -6.57
C VAL A 352 7.02 -16.96 -5.79
N PHE A 353 8.10 -17.45 -5.18
CA PHE A 353 8.09 -18.74 -4.48
C PHE A 353 9.20 -18.80 -3.42
N TYR A 354 9.05 -19.69 -2.44
CA TYR A 354 10.12 -19.97 -1.49
C TYR A 354 11.27 -20.70 -2.16
N LYS A 355 12.51 -20.28 -1.88
CA LYS A 355 13.72 -20.88 -2.45
C LYS A 355 13.80 -22.41 -2.34
N LYS A 356 13.17 -22.99 -1.31
CA LYS A 356 13.15 -24.43 -1.04
C LYS A 356 12.16 -25.24 -1.89
N GLU A 357 11.15 -24.61 -2.49
CA GLU A 357 10.01 -25.32 -3.09
C GLU A 357 10.17 -25.66 -4.57
N GLY A 358 11.21 -25.16 -5.24
CA GLY A 358 11.54 -25.52 -6.62
C GLY A 358 10.47 -25.13 -7.64
N TRP A 359 10.73 -24.09 -8.43
CA TRP A 359 9.79 -23.58 -9.43
C TRP A 359 10.17 -24.05 -10.86
N SER A 360 9.30 -24.85 -11.48
CA SER A 360 9.45 -25.37 -12.86
C SER A 360 9.10 -24.34 -13.94
N GLY A 361 8.23 -23.39 -13.61
CA GLY A 361 7.81 -22.30 -14.49
C GLY A 361 6.69 -22.66 -15.46
N PRO A 362 6.02 -21.65 -16.04
CA PRO A 362 4.92 -21.88 -16.95
C PRO A 362 5.45 -22.45 -18.27
N ASN A 363 4.84 -23.55 -18.74
CA ASN A 363 5.17 -24.12 -20.05
C ASN A 363 4.29 -23.47 -21.13
N ILE A 364 4.60 -22.21 -21.45
CA ILE A 364 3.83 -21.41 -22.40
C ILE A 364 4.80 -20.75 -23.41
N HIS A 365 4.69 -21.14 -24.68
CA HIS A 365 5.46 -20.52 -25.75
C HIS A 365 5.07 -19.04 -25.92
N GLY A 366 6.08 -18.17 -26.04
CA GLY A 366 5.88 -16.73 -26.28
C GLY A 366 5.56 -15.90 -25.03
N VAL A 367 5.62 -16.51 -23.84
CA VAL A 367 5.49 -15.79 -22.55
C VAL A 367 6.86 -15.68 -21.90
N ASP A 368 7.30 -14.45 -21.63
CA ASP A 368 8.49 -14.22 -20.83
C ASP A 368 8.18 -14.53 -19.37
N TYR A 369 9.06 -15.25 -18.69
CA TYR A 369 8.93 -15.51 -17.26
C TYR A 369 10.23 -15.26 -16.52
N LEU A 370 10.13 -14.87 -15.25
CA LEU A 370 11.23 -14.72 -14.33
C LEU A 370 10.89 -15.35 -12.98
N LYS A 371 11.94 -15.86 -12.33
CA LYS A 371 11.88 -16.42 -10.99
C LYS A 371 12.15 -15.32 -9.95
N TRP A 372 11.33 -15.27 -8.91
CA TRP A 372 11.50 -14.40 -7.75
C TRP A 372 11.55 -15.23 -6.47
N GLU A 373 12.76 -15.51 -6.00
CA GLU A 373 12.97 -16.31 -4.80
C GLU A 373 12.75 -15.49 -3.53
N VAL A 374 11.95 -16.01 -2.62
CA VAL A 374 11.74 -15.45 -1.28
C VAL A 374 12.51 -16.29 -0.28
N GLU A 375 13.30 -15.63 0.58
CA GLU A 375 13.94 -16.29 1.72
C GLU A 375 12.89 -16.44 2.83
N HIS A 376 12.73 -17.66 3.34
CA HIS A 376 11.89 -17.88 4.51
C HIS A 376 12.69 -17.45 5.74
N GLU A 377 12.29 -16.37 6.39
CA GLU A 377 12.75 -16.02 7.73
C GLU A 377 12.12 -17.04 8.69
N GLY A 378 12.81 -18.17 8.87
CA GLY A 378 12.40 -19.24 9.78
C GLY A 378 12.56 -18.90 11.25
#